data_AF-A0A961YN32-F1
#
_entry.id   AF-A0A961YN32-F1
#
_cell.length_a   1.000
_cell.length_b   1.000
_cell.length_c   1.000
_cell.angle_alpha   90.00
_cell.angle_beta   90.00
_cell.angle_gamma   90.00
#
_symmetry.space_group_name_H-M   'P 1'
#
loop_
_entity.id
_entity.type
_entity.pdbx_description
1 polymer ?
#
loop_
_entity_poly.entity_id
_entity_poly.type
_entity_poly.pdbx_seq_one_letter_code
_entity_poly.pdbx_strand_id
1 'polypeptide(L)'
;SILIDEARTPLIISGQAEDHTAMYIAMNKVVPLMVRQEGEADPRTGEGVIKPGDFTVDEKTHQVFLTEQGHETAERVLFDQGLIAEGASLYDPANITLMHHLYAALRANHLYNRDQHYVVQNGEIVIVDEFTGRLMAGRRWSDGLHQAVEAKEGVEIQAENQTLASITFQNYFRLYSKLAGMTGTADTEAYEFQEIYGLETMVIPPNRPSRREDQLDRVYKTTREKYEAAIADIRECHERGQPVLVGTTSIENSEIIDEMLNKIGLPHQVLNAKQHAREADIVAQAGRAGMVTIATNMAGRGTDIVLGGNVEKDVAAVEADESLDDAAKQARIAQLRAQWALEHERVKELGGLRIIATERHESRRIDNQLRGRAGRQGDPGASKFYLSLQDDLMRIFGSDRMDTVLTKLGLKEGEAIVHPW
;
A
#
# COMPACT_ATOMS: atom_id res chain seq x y z
N SER A 1 6.03 7.35 9.85
CA SER A 1 6.19 6.49 8.66
C SER A 1 6.56 5.09 9.06
N ILE A 2 7.81 4.78 9.42
CA ILE A 2 8.20 3.38 9.71
C ILE A 2 7.37 2.77 10.85
N LEU A 3 7.38 3.38 12.03
CA LEU A 3 6.74 2.82 13.23
C LEU A 3 5.20 2.87 13.25
N ILE A 4 4.56 3.47 12.23
CA ILE A 4 3.10 3.69 12.17
C ILE A 4 2.55 3.19 10.83
N ASP A 5 2.93 3.81 9.71
CA ASP A 5 2.43 3.47 8.38
C ASP A 5 2.95 2.11 7.91
N GLU A 6 4.27 1.90 7.95
CA GLU A 6 4.90 0.68 7.46
C GLU A 6 4.75 -0.48 8.45
N ALA A 7 4.47 -0.15 9.72
CA ALA A 7 4.23 -1.13 10.77
C ALA A 7 2.88 -1.88 10.64
N ARG A 8 2.05 -1.52 9.65
CA ARG A 8 0.83 -2.25 9.30
C ARG A 8 1.13 -3.62 8.67
N THR A 9 2.27 -3.79 8.02
CA THR A 9 2.68 -5.05 7.39
C THR A 9 3.85 -5.70 8.14
N PRO A 10 3.76 -6.99 8.51
CA PRO A 10 4.86 -7.70 9.17
C PRO A 10 6.02 -7.95 8.20
N LEU A 11 7.22 -8.13 8.76
CA LEU A 11 8.37 -8.67 8.05
C LEU A 11 8.26 -10.20 8.04
N ILE A 12 8.21 -10.78 6.85
CA ILE A 12 8.02 -12.22 6.64
C ILE A 12 9.17 -12.78 5.82
N ILE A 13 9.74 -13.89 6.29
CA ILE A 13 10.62 -14.74 5.49
C ILE A 13 9.80 -15.98 5.14
N SER A 14 9.47 -16.12 3.85
CA SER A 14 8.90 -17.34 3.31
C SER A 14 9.99 -18.25 2.77
N GLY A 15 9.79 -19.55 2.94
CA GLY A 15 10.59 -20.58 2.31
C GLY A 15 9.70 -21.64 1.68
N GLN A 16 10.29 -22.48 0.83
CA GLN A 16 9.61 -23.69 0.41
C GLN A 16 9.42 -24.58 1.63
N ALA A 17 8.18 -25.01 1.86
CA ALA A 17 7.86 -26.02 2.85
C ALA A 17 8.52 -27.36 2.47
N GLU A 18 8.54 -28.30 3.40
CA GLU A 18 8.87 -29.69 3.07
C GLU A 18 7.96 -30.19 1.93
N ASP A 19 8.56 -30.95 1.02
CA ASP A 19 7.85 -31.45 -0.15
C ASP A 19 6.85 -32.55 0.25
N HIS A 20 5.61 -32.13 0.46
CA HIS A 20 4.47 -33.03 0.72
C HIS A 20 3.74 -33.46 -0.56
N THR A 21 4.34 -33.30 -1.74
CA THR A 21 3.75 -33.70 -3.03
C THR A 21 3.29 -35.15 -3.03
N ALA A 22 4.11 -36.05 -2.50
CA ALA A 22 3.76 -37.47 -2.38
C ALA A 22 2.51 -37.69 -1.50
N MET A 23 2.35 -36.89 -0.45
CA MET A 23 1.21 -36.97 0.47
C MET A 23 -0.08 -36.48 -0.20
N TYR A 24 -0.04 -35.38 -0.96
CA TYR A 24 -1.19 -34.91 -1.73
C TYR A 24 -1.66 -35.92 -2.78
N ILE A 25 -0.72 -36.56 -3.48
CA ILE A 25 -1.02 -37.63 -4.44
C ILE A 25 -1.63 -38.85 -3.74
N ALA A 26 -1.11 -39.22 -2.57
CA ALA A 26 -1.64 -40.33 -1.78
C ALA A 26 -3.06 -40.04 -1.26
N MET A 27 -3.28 -38.86 -0.67
CA MET A 27 -4.60 -38.45 -0.17
C MET A 27 -5.64 -38.38 -1.28
N ASN A 28 -5.28 -37.92 -2.48
CA ASN A 28 -6.21 -37.89 -3.61
C ASN A 28 -6.67 -39.31 -4.03
N LYS A 29 -5.86 -40.35 -3.78
CA LYS A 29 -6.27 -41.76 -4.00
C LYS A 29 -7.14 -42.32 -2.88
N VAL A 30 -7.11 -41.72 -1.69
CA VAL A 30 -7.95 -42.10 -0.54
C VAL A 30 -9.38 -41.61 -0.73
N VAL A 31 -9.56 -40.40 -1.28
CA VAL A 31 -10.89 -39.77 -1.43
C VAL A 31 -11.93 -40.67 -2.12
N PRO A 32 -11.65 -41.35 -3.25
CA PRO A 32 -12.63 -42.23 -3.91
C PRO A 32 -13.05 -43.46 -3.09
N LEU A 33 -12.30 -43.81 -2.03
CA LEU A 33 -12.59 -44.93 -1.14
C LEU A 33 -13.52 -44.53 0.02
N MET A 34 -13.81 -43.23 0.15
CA MET A 34 -14.72 -42.68 1.16
C MET A 34 -16.07 -42.33 0.53
N VAL A 35 -17.15 -42.57 1.27
CA VAL A 35 -18.52 -42.39 0.81
C VAL A 35 -19.10 -41.11 1.41
N ARG A 36 -19.61 -40.20 0.57
CA ARG A 36 -20.37 -39.03 1.04
C ARG A 36 -21.67 -39.48 1.71
N GLN A 37 -21.97 -38.94 2.89
CA GLN A 37 -23.26 -39.12 3.55
C GLN A 37 -24.37 -38.39 2.77
N GLU A 38 -25.51 -39.06 2.57
CA GLU A 38 -26.70 -38.45 1.98
C GLU A 38 -27.71 -38.12 3.08
N GLY A 39 -28.11 -36.86 3.17
CA GLY A 39 -28.97 -36.34 4.23
C GLY A 39 -28.17 -35.68 5.36
N GLU A 40 -28.74 -34.60 5.90
CA GLU A 40 -28.16 -33.81 6.99
C GLU A 40 -28.81 -34.25 8.31
N ALA A 41 -28.00 -34.61 9.30
CA ALA A 41 -28.53 -34.99 10.60
C ALA A 41 -29.02 -33.74 11.34
N ASP A 42 -30.29 -33.70 11.75
CA ASP A 42 -30.78 -32.63 12.61
C ASP A 42 -30.03 -32.68 13.97
N PRO A 43 -29.36 -31.59 14.40
CA PRO A 43 -28.58 -31.55 15.63
C PRO A 43 -29.38 -31.87 16.91
N ARG A 44 -30.71 -31.78 16.89
CA ARG A 44 -31.59 -32.01 18.04
C ARG A 44 -32.26 -33.38 18.04
N THR A 45 -32.53 -33.97 16.88
CA THR A 45 -33.29 -35.23 16.78
C THR A 45 -32.46 -36.39 16.24
N GLY A 46 -31.31 -36.14 15.60
CA GLY A 46 -30.50 -37.17 14.95
C GLY A 46 -31.15 -37.81 13.72
N GLU A 47 -32.35 -37.37 13.34
CA GLU A 47 -33.08 -37.82 12.17
C GLU A 47 -32.73 -36.94 10.95
N GLY A 48 -32.73 -37.51 9.75
CA GLY A 48 -32.43 -36.79 8.50
C GLY A 48 -31.32 -37.41 7.63
N VAL A 49 -30.58 -38.38 8.16
CA VAL A 49 -29.63 -39.18 7.38
C VAL A 49 -30.39 -40.22 6.56
N ILE A 50 -30.32 -40.10 5.23
CA ILE A 50 -30.95 -41.02 4.28
C ILE A 50 -30.03 -42.23 4.06
N LYS A 51 -28.72 -41.97 3.96
CA LYS A 51 -27.69 -42.99 3.81
C LYS A 51 -26.44 -42.58 4.60
N PRO A 52 -26.02 -43.38 5.60
CA PRO A 52 -24.77 -43.15 6.34
C PRO A 52 -23.57 -43.12 5.39
N GLY A 53 -22.61 -42.26 5.69
CA GLY A 53 -21.37 -42.13 4.94
C GLY A 53 -20.22 -41.70 5.83
N ASP A 54 -19.04 -41.61 5.25
CA ASP A 54 -17.77 -41.30 5.90
C ASP A 54 -17.58 -39.78 6.10
N PHE A 55 -18.23 -38.93 5.31
CA PHE A 55 -18.12 -37.48 5.47
C PHE A 55 -19.38 -36.73 5.03
N THR A 56 -19.57 -35.55 5.59
CA THR A 56 -20.59 -34.56 5.21
C THR A 56 -19.94 -33.36 4.55
N VAL A 57 -20.68 -32.69 3.66
CA VAL A 57 -20.21 -31.52 2.92
C VAL A 57 -21.18 -30.38 3.19
N ASP A 58 -20.68 -29.26 3.70
CA ASP A 58 -21.41 -28.02 3.84
C ASP A 58 -21.04 -27.07 2.70
N GLU A 59 -21.91 -26.99 1.70
CA GLU A 59 -21.74 -26.13 0.53
C GLU A 59 -21.89 -24.63 0.88
N LYS A 60 -22.53 -24.28 2.00
CA LYS A 60 -22.68 -22.86 2.40
C LYS A 60 -21.38 -22.34 2.99
N THR A 61 -20.75 -23.11 3.86
CA THR A 61 -19.48 -22.73 4.49
C THR A 61 -18.25 -23.20 3.71
N HIS A 62 -18.45 -23.98 2.64
CA HIS A 62 -17.38 -24.63 1.87
C HIS A 62 -16.46 -25.48 2.77
N GLN A 63 -17.07 -26.25 3.68
CA GLN A 63 -16.35 -27.14 4.59
C GLN A 63 -16.79 -28.60 4.42
N VAL A 64 -15.92 -29.51 4.85
CA VAL A 64 -16.17 -30.95 4.90
C VAL A 64 -15.92 -31.40 6.32
N PHE A 65 -16.76 -32.31 6.84
CA PHE A 65 -16.63 -32.89 8.17
C PHE A 65 -16.64 -34.42 8.08
N LEU A 66 -15.69 -35.08 8.74
CA LEU A 66 -15.71 -36.53 8.86
C LEU A 66 -16.77 -36.97 9.88
N THR A 67 -17.48 -38.06 9.57
CA THR A 67 -18.35 -38.74 10.54
C THR A 67 -17.51 -39.67 11.42
N GLU A 68 -18.08 -40.21 12.49
CA GLU A 68 -17.42 -41.25 13.30
C GLU A 68 -17.04 -42.47 12.44
N GLN A 69 -17.98 -42.93 11.61
CA GLN A 69 -17.70 -44.00 10.63
C GLN A 69 -16.57 -43.61 9.67
N GLY A 70 -16.53 -42.35 9.25
CA GLY A 70 -15.47 -41.86 8.38
C GLY A 70 -14.09 -41.85 9.00
N HIS A 71 -13.98 -41.62 10.30
CA HIS A 71 -12.71 -41.74 11.01
C HIS A 71 -12.22 -43.19 10.98
N GLU A 72 -13.08 -44.16 11.29
CA GLU A 72 -12.73 -45.59 11.23
C GLU A 72 -12.34 -46.02 9.80
N THR A 73 -13.12 -45.60 8.79
CA THR A 73 -12.81 -45.89 7.38
C THR A 73 -11.49 -45.26 6.96
N ALA A 74 -11.26 -44.00 7.33
CA ALA A 74 -10.02 -43.30 7.00
C ALA A 74 -8.81 -43.96 7.67
N GLU A 75 -8.88 -44.32 8.96
CA GLU A 75 -7.82 -45.06 9.65
C GLU A 75 -7.49 -46.37 8.93
N ARG A 76 -8.50 -47.17 8.57
CA ARG A 76 -8.30 -48.43 7.83
C ARG A 76 -7.64 -48.19 6.46
N VAL A 77 -8.16 -47.24 5.68
CA VAL A 77 -7.64 -46.98 4.33
C VAL A 77 -6.22 -46.41 4.37
N LEU A 78 -5.93 -45.53 5.33
CA LEU A 78 -4.60 -44.97 5.52
C LEU A 78 -3.60 -46.04 5.99
N PHE A 79 -4.04 -46.98 6.82
CA PHE A 79 -3.26 -48.14 7.22
C PHE A 79 -2.95 -49.05 6.02
N ASP A 80 -3.95 -49.39 5.20
CA ASP A 80 -3.78 -50.24 4.02
C ASP A 80 -2.81 -49.62 2.99
N GLN A 81 -2.74 -48.28 2.94
CA GLN A 81 -1.79 -47.52 2.11
C GLN A 81 -0.41 -47.34 2.77
N GLY A 82 -0.21 -47.84 4.00
CA GLY A 82 1.04 -47.74 4.76
C GLY A 82 1.36 -46.34 5.27
N LEU A 83 0.35 -45.48 5.41
CA LEU A 83 0.50 -44.07 5.82
C LEU A 83 0.39 -43.87 7.33
N ILE A 84 -0.24 -44.80 8.05
CA ILE A 84 -0.26 -44.86 9.51
C ILE A 84 0.12 -46.25 10.02
N ALA A 85 0.63 -46.33 11.26
CA ALA A 85 0.97 -47.60 11.89
C ALA A 85 -0.28 -48.39 12.32
N GLU A 86 -0.15 -49.71 12.46
CA GLU A 86 -1.25 -50.59 12.88
C GLU A 86 -1.77 -50.19 14.27
N GLY A 87 -3.06 -49.85 14.35
CA GLY A 87 -3.70 -49.41 15.60
C GLY A 87 -3.40 -47.96 16.03
N ALA A 88 -2.74 -47.16 15.18
CA ALA A 88 -2.59 -45.72 15.41
C ALA A 88 -3.90 -44.98 15.10
N SER A 89 -4.20 -43.94 15.88
CA SER A 89 -5.41 -43.15 15.66
C SER A 89 -5.14 -41.92 14.82
N LEU A 90 -6.13 -41.50 14.03
CA LEU A 90 -6.11 -40.21 13.33
C LEU A 90 -6.03 -39.00 14.29
N TYR A 91 -6.41 -39.17 15.56
CA TYR A 91 -6.31 -38.14 16.59
C TYR A 91 -4.93 -38.03 17.23
N ASP A 92 -4.00 -38.94 16.92
CA ASP A 92 -2.65 -38.87 17.47
C ASP A 92 -1.95 -37.59 16.98
N PRO A 93 -1.22 -36.86 17.86
CA PRO A 93 -0.53 -35.63 17.47
C PRO A 93 0.43 -35.79 16.29
N ALA A 94 0.95 -37.00 16.06
CA ALA A 94 1.81 -37.33 14.93
C ALA A 94 1.07 -37.30 13.58
N ASN A 95 -0.27 -37.45 13.57
CA ASN A 95 -1.10 -37.56 12.37
C ASN A 95 -1.87 -36.28 12.03
N ILE A 96 -1.65 -35.17 12.77
CA ILE A 96 -2.35 -33.89 12.55
C ILE A 96 -2.17 -33.41 11.10
N THR A 97 -0.95 -33.48 10.56
CA THR A 97 -0.66 -33.08 9.18
C THR A 97 -1.37 -33.98 8.16
N LEU A 98 -1.47 -35.28 8.44
CA LEU A 98 -2.17 -36.24 7.58
C LEU A 98 -3.67 -35.94 7.51
N MET A 99 -4.27 -35.66 8.66
CA MET A 99 -5.67 -35.25 8.76
C MET A 99 -5.92 -33.96 7.99
N HIS A 100 -5.02 -32.97 8.12
CA HIS A 100 -5.09 -31.72 7.37
C HIS A 100 -5.11 -31.95 5.84
N HIS A 101 -4.20 -32.80 5.33
CA HIS A 101 -4.18 -33.14 3.89
C HIS A 101 -5.42 -33.93 3.45
N LEU A 102 -5.98 -34.80 4.30
CA LEU A 102 -7.23 -35.52 4.00
C LEU A 102 -8.40 -34.55 3.82
N TYR A 103 -8.56 -33.58 4.72
CA TYR A 103 -9.58 -32.54 4.57
C TYR A 103 -9.36 -31.66 3.33
N ALA A 104 -8.11 -31.29 3.03
CA ALA A 104 -7.80 -30.56 1.80
C ALA A 104 -8.19 -31.36 0.54
N ALA A 105 -7.88 -32.66 0.49
CA ALA A 105 -8.24 -33.54 -0.62
C ALA A 105 -9.75 -33.74 -0.77
N LEU A 106 -10.48 -33.92 0.34
CA LEU A 106 -11.94 -34.03 0.33
C LEU A 106 -12.59 -32.73 -0.14
N ARG A 107 -12.14 -31.57 0.34
CA ARG A 107 -12.60 -30.25 -0.13
C ARG A 107 -12.34 -30.09 -1.64
N ALA A 108 -11.12 -30.35 -2.09
CA ALA A 108 -10.73 -30.23 -3.49
C ALA A 108 -11.61 -31.10 -4.41
N ASN A 109 -11.93 -32.33 -3.99
CA ASN A 109 -12.74 -33.25 -4.79
C ASN A 109 -14.24 -32.94 -4.78
N HIS A 110 -14.81 -32.53 -3.65
CA HIS A 110 -16.26 -32.42 -3.50
C HIS A 110 -16.83 -31.00 -3.54
N LEU A 111 -16.03 -29.98 -3.25
CA LEU A 111 -16.48 -28.57 -3.25
C LEU A 111 -15.93 -27.79 -4.45
N TYR A 112 -14.71 -28.07 -4.87
CA TYR A 112 -14.04 -27.32 -5.93
C TYR A 112 -14.15 -28.05 -7.28
N ASN A 113 -15.03 -27.56 -8.13
CA ASN A 113 -15.29 -28.10 -9.45
C ASN A 113 -14.56 -27.33 -10.57
N ARG A 114 -14.01 -28.08 -11.52
CA ARG A 114 -13.43 -27.57 -12.75
C ARG A 114 -14.49 -26.85 -13.59
N ASP A 115 -14.07 -25.79 -14.28
CA ASP A 115 -14.87 -24.88 -15.11
C ASP A 115 -15.93 -24.06 -14.34
N GLN A 116 -15.97 -24.19 -13.01
CA GLN A 116 -16.79 -23.36 -12.12
C GLN A 116 -15.92 -22.53 -11.18
N HIS A 117 -15.01 -23.18 -10.45
CA HIS A 117 -14.16 -22.53 -9.44
C HIS A 117 -12.73 -22.32 -9.95
N TYR A 118 -12.29 -23.13 -10.91
CA TYR A 118 -10.98 -23.04 -11.54
C TYR A 118 -10.97 -23.63 -12.94
N VAL A 119 -9.93 -23.29 -13.69
CA VAL A 119 -9.60 -23.91 -14.98
C VAL A 119 -8.15 -24.37 -14.97
N VAL A 120 -7.86 -25.39 -15.78
CA VAL A 120 -6.49 -25.86 -16.02
C VAL A 120 -5.97 -25.17 -17.29
N GLN A 121 -4.94 -24.34 -17.17
CA GLN A 121 -4.31 -23.67 -18.32
C GLN A 121 -2.80 -23.85 -18.25
N ASN A 122 -2.18 -24.25 -19.37
CA ASN A 122 -0.73 -24.44 -19.48
C ASN A 122 -0.12 -25.40 -18.43
N GLY A 123 -0.92 -26.33 -17.90
CA GLY A 123 -0.46 -27.19 -16.81
C GLY A 123 -0.39 -26.46 -15.46
N GLU A 124 -1.20 -25.43 -15.24
CA GLU A 124 -1.38 -24.75 -13.95
C GLU A 124 -2.87 -24.57 -13.63
N ILE A 125 -3.20 -24.49 -12.34
CA ILE A 125 -4.54 -24.20 -11.85
C ILE A 125 -4.74 -22.68 -11.75
N VAL A 126 -5.71 -22.16 -12.51
CA VAL A 126 -6.09 -20.74 -12.47
C VAL A 126 -7.48 -20.60 -11.86
N ILE A 127 -7.58 -19.83 -10.77
CA ILE A 127 -8.84 -19.62 -10.05
C ILE A 127 -9.79 -18.76 -10.89
N VAL A 128 -11.06 -19.13 -10.95
CA VAL A 128 -12.13 -18.36 -11.57
C VAL A 128 -12.88 -17.60 -10.47
N ASP A 129 -13.09 -16.30 -10.65
CA ASP A 129 -13.97 -15.51 -9.79
C ASP A 129 -15.43 -15.92 -10.04
N GLU A 130 -16.10 -16.43 -9.00
CA GLU A 130 -17.48 -16.91 -9.07
C GLU A 130 -18.50 -15.83 -9.47
N PHE A 131 -18.22 -14.55 -9.19
CA PHE A 131 -19.14 -13.45 -9.50
C PHE A 131 -18.94 -12.91 -10.92
N THR A 132 -17.69 -12.85 -11.37
CA THR A 132 -17.34 -12.16 -12.62
C THR A 132 -16.92 -13.11 -13.75
N GLY A 133 -16.66 -14.38 -13.44
CA GLY A 133 -16.10 -15.37 -14.37
C GLY A 133 -14.67 -15.05 -14.82
N ARG A 134 -14.00 -14.08 -14.20
CA ARG A 134 -12.64 -13.65 -14.58
C ARG A 134 -11.59 -14.61 -14.03
N LEU A 135 -10.55 -14.81 -14.82
CA LEU A 135 -9.38 -15.60 -14.42
C LEU A 135 -8.48 -14.78 -13.50
N MET A 136 -8.22 -15.30 -12.29
CA MET A 136 -7.37 -14.68 -11.27
C MET A 136 -5.97 -15.29 -11.29
N ALA A 137 -5.18 -14.98 -12.32
CA ALA A 137 -3.80 -15.44 -12.45
C ALA A 137 -2.93 -14.97 -11.27
N GLY A 138 -2.07 -15.86 -10.76
CA GLY A 138 -1.18 -15.59 -9.62
C GLY A 138 -1.82 -15.69 -8.24
N ARG A 139 -3.14 -15.91 -8.14
CA ARG A 139 -3.79 -16.22 -6.86
C ARG A 139 -3.80 -17.73 -6.62
N ARG A 140 -3.57 -18.11 -5.37
CA ARG A 140 -3.61 -19.50 -4.89
C ARG A 140 -4.50 -19.58 -3.66
N TRP A 141 -5.18 -20.71 -3.47
CA TRP A 141 -5.90 -20.95 -2.22
C TRP A 141 -4.91 -21.33 -1.12
N SER A 142 -5.19 -20.89 0.10
CA SER A 142 -4.40 -21.21 1.28
C SER A 142 -4.70 -22.62 1.81
N ASP A 143 -3.99 -23.03 2.88
CA ASP A 143 -4.36 -24.19 3.70
C ASP A 143 -4.33 -25.53 2.94
N GLY A 144 -3.30 -25.69 2.07
CA GLY A 144 -3.06 -26.89 1.27
C GLY A 144 -4.09 -27.17 0.16
N LEU A 145 -5.14 -26.35 0.03
CA LEU A 145 -6.24 -26.60 -0.89
C LEU A 145 -5.79 -26.52 -2.36
N HIS A 146 -4.91 -25.57 -2.69
CA HIS A 146 -4.45 -25.39 -4.07
C HIS A 146 -3.65 -26.60 -4.56
N GLN A 147 -2.75 -27.11 -3.71
CA GLN A 147 -1.98 -28.33 -3.95
C GLN A 147 -2.90 -29.56 -4.07
N ALA A 148 -3.94 -29.64 -3.25
CA ALA A 148 -4.93 -30.71 -3.36
C ALA A 148 -5.72 -30.68 -4.68
N VAL A 149 -6.03 -29.49 -5.22
CA VAL A 149 -6.64 -29.33 -6.55
C VAL A 149 -5.65 -29.66 -7.67
N GLU A 150 -4.38 -29.27 -7.54
CA GLU A 150 -3.31 -29.68 -8.47
C GLU A 150 -3.19 -31.22 -8.51
N ALA A 151 -3.20 -31.88 -7.35
CA ALA A 151 -3.18 -33.33 -7.22
C ALA A 151 -4.42 -33.99 -7.84
N LYS A 152 -5.60 -33.39 -7.65
CA LYS A 152 -6.88 -33.84 -8.23
C LYS A 152 -6.83 -33.86 -9.75
N GLU A 153 -6.32 -32.80 -10.37
CA GLU A 153 -6.27 -32.66 -11.83
C GLU A 153 -5.04 -33.33 -12.47
N GLY A 154 -4.13 -33.89 -11.66
CA GLY A 154 -2.89 -34.52 -12.15
C GLY A 154 -1.88 -33.52 -12.72
N VAL A 155 -1.91 -32.29 -12.22
CA VAL A 155 -1.00 -31.20 -12.59
C VAL A 155 0.25 -31.24 -11.72
N GLU A 156 1.35 -30.61 -12.16
CA GLU A 156 2.55 -30.47 -11.34
C GLU A 156 2.22 -29.71 -10.05
N ILE A 157 2.38 -30.38 -8.91
CA ILE A 157 2.10 -29.79 -7.59
C ILE A 157 3.27 -28.89 -7.25
N GLN A 158 3.00 -27.60 -7.04
CA GLN A 158 4.06 -26.70 -6.61
C GLN A 158 4.15 -26.70 -5.09
N ALA A 159 5.39 -26.74 -4.58
CA ALA A 159 5.65 -26.69 -3.14
C ALA A 159 4.94 -25.51 -2.47
N GLU A 160 4.39 -25.75 -1.28
CA GLU A 160 3.82 -24.71 -0.46
C GLU A 160 4.89 -23.71 -0.03
N ASN A 161 4.52 -22.42 0.00
CA ASN A 161 5.34 -21.43 0.67
C ASN A 161 4.89 -21.34 2.13
N GLN A 162 5.77 -21.71 3.05
CA GLN A 162 5.53 -21.55 4.48
C GLN A 162 6.26 -20.30 5.00
N THR A 163 5.65 -19.63 5.97
CA THR A 163 6.34 -18.57 6.73
C THR A 163 7.32 -19.21 7.71
N LEU A 164 8.63 -19.08 7.46
CA LEU A 164 9.69 -19.60 8.31
C LEU A 164 9.96 -18.69 9.52
N ALA A 165 9.88 -17.38 9.30
CA ALA A 165 10.03 -16.39 10.35
C ALA A 165 9.13 -15.19 10.05
N SER A 166 8.53 -14.63 11.10
CA SER A 166 7.75 -13.40 11.01
C SER A 166 7.99 -12.55 12.25
N ILE A 167 8.14 -11.25 12.05
CA ILE A 167 8.17 -10.26 13.13
C ILE A 167 7.49 -8.98 12.68
N THR A 168 6.68 -8.39 13.55
CA THR A 168 6.11 -7.06 13.29
C THR A 168 7.14 -5.97 13.55
N PHE A 169 7.05 -4.84 12.85
CA PHE A 169 7.93 -3.70 13.12
C PHE A 169 7.85 -3.23 14.58
N GLN A 170 6.65 -3.26 15.17
CA GLN A 170 6.41 -2.93 16.57
C GLN A 170 7.29 -3.80 17.47
N ASN A 171 7.22 -5.12 17.32
CA ASN A 171 7.97 -6.06 18.15
C ASN A 171 9.47 -5.98 17.87
N TYR A 172 9.87 -5.83 16.60
CA TYR A 172 11.28 -5.70 16.23
C TYR A 172 11.94 -4.51 16.92
N PHE A 173 11.33 -3.32 16.88
CA PHE A 173 11.90 -2.13 17.50
C PHE A 173 11.86 -2.16 19.04
N ARG A 174 10.93 -2.91 19.64
CA ARG A 174 10.90 -3.13 21.10
C ARG A 174 12.05 -4.00 21.61
N LEU A 175 12.78 -4.71 20.74
CA LEU A 175 13.97 -5.46 21.13
C LEU A 175 15.16 -4.56 21.48
N TYR A 176 15.16 -3.31 21.03
CA TYR A 176 16.26 -2.38 21.28
C TYR A 176 16.22 -1.88 22.73
N SER A 177 17.35 -1.93 23.44
CA SER A 177 17.45 -1.45 24.82
C SER A 177 17.19 0.06 24.96
N LYS A 178 17.44 0.82 23.89
CA LYS A 178 17.15 2.25 23.81
C LYS A 178 16.57 2.56 22.44
N LEU A 179 15.36 3.11 22.43
CA LEU A 179 14.65 3.53 21.24
C LEU A 179 14.40 5.04 21.31
N ALA A 180 14.67 5.74 20.21
CA ALA A 180 14.39 7.17 20.04
C ALA A 180 14.14 7.44 18.55
N GLY A 181 13.40 8.50 18.23
CA GLY A 181 13.08 8.87 16.85
C GLY A 181 12.91 10.38 16.70
N MET A 182 12.98 10.85 15.46
CA MET A 182 12.74 12.23 15.10
C MET A 182 11.84 12.31 13.86
N THR A 183 10.90 13.26 13.87
CA THR A 183 10.03 13.56 12.73
C THR A 183 9.37 14.91 12.96
N GLY A 184 9.02 15.62 11.90
CA GLY A 184 8.30 16.89 12.00
C GLY A 184 6.80 16.75 12.30
N THR A 185 6.28 15.53 12.42
CA THR A 185 4.84 15.26 12.46
C THR A 185 4.44 14.14 13.43
N ALA A 186 5.19 13.91 14.51
CA ALA A 186 4.88 12.87 15.50
C ALA A 186 3.66 13.20 16.38
N ASP A 187 3.37 14.47 16.60
CA ASP A 187 2.42 14.95 17.61
C ASP A 187 1.01 14.34 17.46
N THR A 188 0.54 14.11 16.23
CA THR A 188 -0.77 13.49 15.98
C THR A 188 -0.85 12.04 16.44
N GLU A 189 0.28 11.33 16.46
CA GLU A 189 0.38 9.92 16.84
C GLU A 189 1.05 9.74 18.21
N ALA A 190 1.14 10.81 19.02
CA ALA A 190 1.87 10.79 20.28
C ALA A 190 1.36 9.73 21.26
N TYR A 191 0.03 9.54 21.29
CA TYR A 191 -0.61 8.51 22.11
C TYR A 191 -0.20 7.09 21.68
N GLU A 192 -0.21 6.82 20.37
CA GLU A 192 0.20 5.52 19.83
C GLU A 192 1.70 5.23 20.07
N PHE A 193 2.55 6.25 19.95
CA PHE A 193 3.98 6.12 20.29
C PHE A 193 4.21 5.76 21.77
N GLN A 194 3.46 6.39 22.67
CA GLN A 194 3.57 6.11 24.10
C GLN A 194 3.05 4.71 24.43
N GLU A 195 1.89 4.31 23.88
CA GLU A 195 1.25 3.04 24.23
C GLU A 195 2.03 1.83 23.67
N ILE A 196 2.46 1.89 22.41
CA ILE A 196 3.10 0.76 21.73
C ILE A 196 4.59 0.67 22.05
N TYR A 197 5.29 1.82 22.10
CA TYR A 197 6.74 1.87 22.17
C TYR A 197 7.28 2.49 23.47
N GLY A 198 6.41 3.04 24.33
CA GLY A 198 6.86 3.79 25.52
C GLY A 198 7.60 5.08 25.17
N LEU A 199 7.34 5.66 23.99
CA LEU A 199 8.03 6.84 23.49
C LEU A 199 7.21 8.11 23.73
N GLU A 200 7.72 8.98 24.60
CA GLU A 200 7.16 10.32 24.79
C GLU A 200 7.44 11.21 23.58
N THR A 201 6.41 11.92 23.11
CA THR A 201 6.55 12.87 22.00
C THR A 201 6.71 14.29 22.55
N MET A 202 7.85 14.92 22.23
CA MET A 202 8.13 16.31 22.60
C MET A 202 8.18 17.20 21.36
N VAL A 203 7.37 18.25 21.35
CA VAL A 203 7.37 19.24 20.27
C VAL A 203 8.50 20.27 20.51
N ILE A 204 9.54 20.19 19.69
CA ILE A 204 10.65 21.14 19.73
C ILE A 204 10.26 22.43 18.99
N PRO A 205 10.39 23.62 19.60
CA PRO A 205 10.11 24.89 18.93
C PRO A 205 10.97 25.06 17.66
N PRO A 206 10.42 25.64 16.57
CA PRO A 206 11.19 25.88 15.37
C PRO A 206 12.25 26.97 15.60
N ASN A 207 13.38 26.87 14.88
CA ASN A 207 14.45 27.86 14.93
C ASN A 207 13.97 29.29 14.56
N ARG A 208 12.99 29.38 13.67
CA ARG A 208 12.36 30.64 13.25
C ARG A 208 10.84 30.46 13.16
N PRO A 209 10.03 31.50 13.47
CA PRO A 209 8.58 31.43 13.31
C PRO A 209 8.19 31.12 11.86
N SER A 210 7.23 30.21 11.69
CA SER A 210 6.69 29.90 10.37
C SER A 210 5.95 31.10 9.78
N ARG A 211 6.17 31.38 8.50
CA ARG A 211 5.42 32.38 7.70
C ARG A 211 4.62 31.72 6.59
N ARG A 212 4.42 30.40 6.66
CA ARG A 212 3.64 29.65 5.68
C ARG A 212 2.15 29.97 5.85
N GLU A 213 1.50 30.32 4.75
CA GLU A 213 0.04 30.48 4.68
C GLU A 213 -0.61 29.16 4.25
N ASP A 214 -1.30 28.48 5.17
CA ASP A 214 -2.10 27.30 4.84
C ASP A 214 -3.52 27.74 4.47
N GLN A 215 -3.81 27.75 3.17
CA GLN A 215 -5.10 28.20 2.64
C GLN A 215 -6.15 27.11 2.77
N LEU A 216 -7.42 27.52 2.88
CA LEU A 216 -8.55 26.58 2.94
C LEU A 216 -8.63 25.72 1.69
N ASP A 217 -9.03 24.47 1.90
CA ASP A 217 -9.25 23.49 0.84
C ASP A 217 -10.35 23.98 -0.11
N ARG A 218 -10.21 23.64 -1.40
CA ARG A 218 -11.25 23.82 -2.41
C ARG A 218 -11.80 22.46 -2.81
N VAL A 219 -13.06 22.21 -2.52
CA VAL A 219 -13.72 20.94 -2.85
C VAL A 219 -14.62 21.14 -4.08
N TYR A 220 -14.43 20.31 -5.09
CA TYR A 220 -15.15 20.34 -6.36
C TYR A 220 -16.08 19.14 -6.50
N LYS A 221 -17.13 19.29 -7.30
CA LYS A 221 -18.07 18.19 -7.55
C LYS A 221 -17.41 17.07 -8.33
N THR A 222 -16.63 17.41 -9.36
CA THR A 222 -16.01 16.42 -10.26
C THR A 222 -14.49 16.48 -10.23
N THR A 223 -13.87 15.35 -10.55
CA THR A 223 -12.40 15.22 -10.66
C THR A 223 -11.84 16.14 -11.74
N ARG A 224 -12.60 16.35 -12.83
CA ARG A 224 -12.20 17.25 -13.92
C ARG A 224 -12.07 18.70 -13.44
N GLU A 225 -13.10 19.24 -12.79
CA GLU A 225 -13.09 20.62 -12.28
C GLU A 225 -11.96 20.84 -11.27
N LYS A 226 -11.71 19.84 -10.41
CA LYS A 226 -10.59 19.84 -9.47
C LYS A 226 -9.26 20.03 -10.18
N TYR A 227 -8.99 19.20 -11.20
CA TYR A 227 -7.73 19.29 -11.94
C TYR A 227 -7.63 20.59 -12.74
N GLU A 228 -8.69 21.03 -13.42
CA GLU A 228 -8.70 22.31 -14.14
C GLU A 228 -8.35 23.48 -13.21
N ALA A 229 -8.92 23.51 -11.99
CA ALA A 229 -8.63 24.54 -11.01
C ALA A 229 -7.20 24.45 -10.42
N ALA A 230 -6.68 23.24 -10.23
CA ALA A 230 -5.30 23.03 -9.80
C ALA A 230 -4.31 23.49 -10.89
N ILE A 231 -4.55 23.13 -12.16
CA ILE A 231 -3.74 23.56 -13.31
C ILE A 231 -3.77 25.10 -13.47
N ALA A 232 -4.92 25.73 -13.24
CA ALA A 232 -5.02 27.19 -13.26
C ALA A 232 -4.14 27.86 -12.19
N ASP A 233 -4.11 27.32 -10.96
CA ASP A 233 -3.25 27.81 -9.88
C ASP A 233 -1.76 27.59 -10.20
N ILE A 234 -1.40 26.42 -10.74
CA ILE A 234 -0.03 26.13 -11.20
C ILE A 234 0.41 27.13 -12.26
N ARG A 235 -0.43 27.40 -13.26
CA ARG A 235 -0.16 28.37 -14.32
C ARG A 235 0.05 29.77 -13.77
N GLU A 236 -0.85 30.25 -12.91
CA GLU A 236 -0.74 31.59 -12.31
C GLU A 236 0.58 31.74 -11.53
N CYS A 237 0.93 30.73 -10.74
CA CYS A 237 2.19 30.72 -9.98
C CYS A 237 3.40 30.73 -10.92
N HIS A 238 3.41 29.88 -11.95
CA HIS A 238 4.49 29.82 -12.93
C HIS A 238 4.64 31.14 -13.71
N GLU A 239 3.55 31.77 -14.14
CA GLU A 239 3.57 33.06 -14.85
C GLU A 239 4.14 34.19 -13.99
N ARG A 240 3.88 34.16 -12.67
CA ARG A 240 4.51 35.07 -11.69
C ARG A 240 5.96 34.69 -11.36
N GLY A 241 6.41 33.49 -11.74
CA GLY A 241 7.74 32.96 -11.45
C GLY A 241 7.87 32.26 -10.09
N GLN A 242 6.76 32.01 -9.40
CA GLN A 242 6.74 31.34 -8.11
C GLN A 242 6.94 29.82 -8.29
N PRO A 243 7.86 29.17 -7.55
CA PRO A 243 8.03 27.72 -7.63
C PRO A 243 6.84 26.97 -7.05
N VAL A 244 6.47 25.86 -7.69
CA VAL A 244 5.33 25.03 -7.34
C VAL A 244 5.74 23.57 -7.15
N LEU A 245 5.31 22.97 -6.04
CA LEU A 245 5.33 21.54 -5.81
C LEU A 245 3.89 21.00 -5.79
N VAL A 246 3.57 20.13 -6.75
CA VAL A 246 2.29 19.45 -6.85
C VAL A 246 2.40 18.07 -6.21
N GLY A 247 1.59 17.79 -5.20
CA GLY A 247 1.53 16.49 -4.54
C GLY A 247 0.29 15.69 -4.98
N THR A 248 0.53 14.47 -5.46
CA THR A 248 -0.51 13.50 -5.85
C THR A 248 -0.40 12.26 -4.97
N THR A 249 -1.44 11.43 -4.88
CA THR A 249 -1.36 10.17 -4.11
C THR A 249 -0.87 8.98 -4.95
N SER A 250 -1.06 9.01 -6.27
CA SER A 250 -0.77 7.90 -7.19
C SER A 250 0.01 8.36 -8.43
N ILE A 251 0.69 7.40 -9.07
CA ILE A 251 1.42 7.64 -10.33
C ILE A 251 0.45 8.02 -11.46
N GLU A 252 -0.70 7.34 -11.53
CA GLU A 252 -1.74 7.64 -12.51
C GLU A 252 -2.22 9.10 -12.41
N ASN A 253 -2.47 9.60 -11.20
CA ASN A 253 -2.85 10.98 -10.99
C ASN A 253 -1.74 11.96 -11.40
N SER A 254 -0.47 11.61 -11.19
CA SER A 254 0.65 12.41 -11.69
C SER A 254 0.73 12.43 -13.22
N GLU A 255 0.47 11.31 -13.89
CA GLU A 255 0.44 11.22 -15.35
C GLU A 255 -0.70 12.06 -15.93
N ILE A 256 -1.88 12.07 -15.30
CA ILE A 256 -3.01 12.93 -15.71
C ILE A 256 -2.61 14.42 -15.66
N ILE A 257 -1.97 14.86 -14.57
CA ILE A 257 -1.53 16.26 -14.42
C ILE A 257 -0.41 16.58 -15.42
N ASP A 258 0.54 15.67 -15.62
CA ASP A 258 1.62 15.79 -16.61
C ASP A 258 1.05 16.01 -18.03
N GLU A 259 0.09 15.18 -18.44
CA GLU A 259 -0.59 15.35 -19.74
C GLU A 259 -1.30 16.70 -19.85
N MET A 260 -1.97 17.14 -18.79
CA MET A 260 -2.67 18.44 -18.79
C MET A 260 -1.70 19.62 -18.88
N LEU A 261 -0.56 19.56 -18.18
CA LEU A 261 0.49 20.58 -18.26
C LEU A 261 1.20 20.59 -19.62
N ASN A 262 1.43 19.40 -20.20
CA ASN A 262 2.00 19.25 -21.55
C ASN A 262 1.08 19.85 -22.61
N LYS A 263 -0.24 19.61 -22.52
CA LYS A 263 -1.25 20.20 -23.44
C LYS A 263 -1.23 21.72 -23.45
N ILE A 264 -0.86 22.36 -22.34
CA ILE A 264 -0.76 23.82 -22.24
C ILE A 264 0.66 24.37 -22.42
N GLY A 265 1.65 23.51 -22.66
CA GLY A 265 3.04 23.88 -22.89
C GLY A 265 3.76 24.41 -21.65
N LEU A 266 3.39 23.98 -20.44
CA LEU A 266 4.02 24.44 -19.20
C LEU A 266 5.19 23.50 -18.82
N PRO A 267 6.44 23.99 -18.73
CA PRO A 267 7.58 23.15 -18.36
C PRO A 267 7.47 22.64 -16.92
N HIS A 268 7.60 21.33 -16.73
CA HIS A 268 7.51 20.70 -15.42
C HIS A 268 8.37 19.44 -15.33
N GLN A 269 8.51 18.93 -14.10
CA GLN A 269 9.28 17.72 -13.79
C GLN A 269 8.42 16.76 -12.96
N VAL A 270 8.47 15.47 -13.27
CA VAL A 270 7.67 14.44 -12.59
C VAL A 270 8.56 13.49 -11.80
N LEU A 271 8.19 13.22 -10.55
CA LEU A 271 8.90 12.35 -9.62
C LEU A 271 7.99 11.20 -9.20
N ASN A 272 8.38 9.97 -9.56
CA ASN A 272 7.56 8.77 -9.41
C ASN A 272 8.13 7.76 -8.38
N ALA A 273 9.06 8.17 -7.52
CA ALA A 273 9.72 7.35 -6.51
C ALA A 273 10.46 6.11 -7.07
N LYS A 274 10.86 6.12 -8.34
CA LYS A 274 11.59 5.01 -9.01
C LYS A 274 13.11 5.20 -8.98
N GLN A 275 13.60 6.43 -9.00
CA GLN A 275 15.04 6.73 -9.10
C GLN A 275 15.48 7.75 -8.04
N HIS A 276 15.70 7.28 -6.81
CA HIS A 276 15.94 8.16 -5.67
C HIS A 276 17.09 9.17 -5.84
N ALA A 277 18.22 8.76 -6.43
CA ALA A 277 19.37 9.67 -6.61
C ALA A 277 19.05 10.84 -7.56
N ARG A 278 18.47 10.54 -8.72
CA ARG A 278 18.10 11.55 -9.73
C ARG A 278 16.95 12.44 -9.25
N GLU A 279 15.99 11.85 -8.53
CA GLU A 279 14.88 12.60 -7.94
C GLU A 279 15.37 13.58 -6.87
N ALA A 280 16.37 13.21 -6.07
CA ALA A 280 16.96 14.11 -5.08
C ALA A 280 17.63 15.33 -5.75
N ASP A 281 18.28 15.16 -6.90
CA ASP A 281 18.85 16.27 -7.67
C ASP A 281 17.76 17.24 -8.16
N ILE A 282 16.66 16.70 -8.67
CA ILE A 282 15.51 17.49 -9.12
C ILE A 282 14.90 18.27 -7.97
N VAL A 283 14.60 17.60 -6.84
CA VAL A 283 13.95 18.20 -5.67
C VAL A 283 14.82 19.30 -5.07
N ALA A 284 16.13 19.11 -5.05
CA ALA A 284 17.07 20.12 -4.56
C ALA A 284 17.03 21.42 -5.38
N GLN A 285 16.59 21.37 -6.65
CA GLN A 285 16.46 22.53 -7.52
C GLN A 285 15.01 23.03 -7.70
N ALA A 286 14.03 22.33 -7.11
CA ALA A 286 12.60 22.66 -7.22
C ALA A 286 12.23 24.04 -6.63
N GLY A 287 13.09 24.62 -5.79
CA GLY A 287 12.87 25.93 -5.19
C GLY A 287 13.33 27.14 -6.03
N ARG A 288 13.83 26.95 -7.26
CA ARG A 288 14.20 28.04 -8.17
C ARG A 288 12.97 28.71 -8.79
N ALA A 289 13.08 29.97 -9.19
CA ALA A 289 11.96 30.68 -9.79
C ALA A 289 11.43 29.96 -11.05
N GLY A 290 10.10 29.87 -11.17
CA GLY A 290 9.40 29.26 -12.29
C GLY A 290 9.44 27.73 -12.34
N MET A 291 10.03 27.04 -11.36
CA MET A 291 10.05 25.58 -11.36
C MET A 291 8.69 25.00 -10.98
N VAL A 292 8.20 24.04 -11.78
CA VAL A 292 7.02 23.22 -11.44
C VAL A 292 7.43 21.77 -11.32
N THR A 293 7.21 21.19 -10.15
CA THR A 293 7.57 19.81 -9.82
C THR A 293 6.33 19.05 -9.38
N ILE A 294 6.05 17.91 -10.00
CA ILE A 294 5.00 16.97 -9.61
C ILE A 294 5.67 15.83 -8.83
N ALA A 295 5.17 15.53 -7.64
CA ALA A 295 5.67 14.47 -6.78
C ALA A 295 4.54 13.52 -6.36
N THR A 296 4.72 12.23 -6.65
CA THR A 296 3.83 11.19 -6.15
C THR A 296 4.16 10.85 -4.71
N ASN A 297 3.20 11.03 -3.80
CA ASN A 297 3.25 10.62 -2.40
C ASN A 297 4.60 10.96 -1.70
N MET A 298 5.50 9.98 -1.54
CA MET A 298 6.79 10.11 -0.87
C MET A 298 7.97 10.46 -1.78
N ALA A 299 7.74 10.75 -3.07
CA ALA A 299 8.83 11.13 -3.97
C ALA A 299 9.56 12.39 -3.46
N GLY A 300 10.89 12.37 -3.52
CA GLY A 300 11.71 13.46 -2.97
C GLY A 300 11.74 13.56 -1.44
N ARG A 301 11.35 12.51 -0.70
CA ARG A 301 11.52 12.44 0.75
C ARG A 301 13.00 12.46 1.16
N GLY A 302 13.30 13.22 2.21
CA GLY A 302 14.66 13.37 2.74
C GLY A 302 15.52 14.43 2.05
N THR A 303 15.06 15.03 0.95
CA THR A 303 15.74 16.18 0.32
C THR A 303 14.99 17.47 0.63
N ASP A 304 15.72 18.47 1.11
CA ASP A 304 15.18 19.79 1.42
C ASP A 304 15.05 20.65 0.15
N ILE A 305 13.90 21.30 0.00
CA ILE A 305 13.65 22.28 -1.05
C ILE A 305 14.04 23.64 -0.50
N VAL A 306 15.19 24.15 -0.94
CA VAL A 306 15.70 25.47 -0.56
C VAL A 306 15.25 26.48 -1.61
N LEU A 307 14.69 27.62 -1.19
CA LEU A 307 14.31 28.68 -2.12
C LEU A 307 15.56 29.22 -2.83
N GLY A 308 15.48 29.40 -4.15
CA GLY A 308 16.63 29.70 -5.01
C GLY A 308 17.47 28.49 -5.44
N GLY A 309 17.08 27.27 -5.03
CA GLY A 309 17.79 26.03 -5.32
C GLY A 309 18.93 25.73 -4.32
N ASN A 310 19.38 24.49 -4.27
CA ASN A 310 20.48 24.10 -3.39
C ASN A 310 21.83 24.40 -4.04
N VAL A 311 22.59 25.34 -3.46
CA VAL A 311 23.92 25.77 -3.93
C VAL A 311 25.05 24.88 -3.40
N GLU A 312 24.82 24.08 -2.35
CA GLU A 312 25.90 23.31 -1.69
C GLU A 312 26.51 22.25 -2.62
N LYS A 313 25.72 21.69 -3.55
CA LYS A 313 26.26 20.76 -4.56
C LYS A 313 27.20 21.45 -5.54
N ASP A 314 26.84 22.65 -5.99
CA ASP A 314 27.67 23.44 -6.90
C ASP A 314 28.96 23.91 -6.19
N VAL A 315 28.87 24.26 -4.90
CA VAL A 315 30.02 24.58 -4.06
C VAL A 315 30.95 23.39 -3.90
N ALA A 316 30.41 22.21 -3.55
CA ALA A 316 31.19 20.99 -3.39
C ALA A 316 31.90 20.58 -4.69
N ALA A 317 31.26 20.78 -5.85
CA ALA A 317 31.88 20.53 -7.15
C ALA A 317 33.07 21.46 -7.42
N VAL A 318 32.99 22.74 -7.02
CA VAL A 318 34.11 23.69 -7.14
C VAL A 318 35.23 23.36 -6.15
N GLU A 319 34.91 22.91 -4.94
CA GLU A 319 35.91 22.50 -3.94
C GLU A 319 36.69 21.26 -4.41
N ALA A 320 36.01 20.31 -5.04
CA ALA A 320 36.60 19.08 -5.58
C ALA A 320 37.39 19.27 -6.89
N ASP A 321 37.29 20.44 -7.53
CA ASP A 321 38.01 20.71 -8.78
C ASP A 321 39.50 20.95 -8.51
N GLU A 322 40.35 19.97 -8.79
CA GLU A 322 41.80 20.05 -8.60
C GLU A 322 42.50 20.99 -9.60
N SER A 323 41.80 21.46 -10.64
CA SER A 323 42.38 22.38 -11.64
C SER A 323 42.40 23.84 -11.21
N LEU A 324 41.66 24.19 -10.14
CA LEU A 324 41.57 25.54 -9.60
C LEU A 324 42.47 25.69 -8.37
N ASP A 325 43.15 26.84 -8.26
CA ASP A 325 43.84 27.21 -7.03
C ASP A 325 42.85 27.67 -5.95
N ASP A 326 43.30 27.71 -4.69
CA ASP A 326 42.44 28.03 -3.55
C ASP A 326 41.80 29.42 -3.67
N ALA A 327 42.52 30.38 -4.26
CA ALA A 327 42.01 31.74 -4.48
C ALA A 327 40.87 31.75 -5.51
N ALA A 328 41.01 31.04 -6.63
CA ALA A 328 39.96 30.91 -7.63
C ALA A 328 38.75 30.12 -7.11
N LYS A 329 38.96 29.07 -6.32
CA LYS A 329 37.88 28.33 -5.66
C LYS A 329 37.06 29.25 -4.76
N GLN A 330 37.70 30.00 -3.87
CA GLN A 330 37.01 30.93 -2.97
C GLN A 330 36.26 32.04 -3.72
N ALA A 331 36.86 32.60 -4.77
CA ALA A 331 36.21 33.61 -5.60
C ALA A 331 34.93 33.06 -6.27
N ARG A 332 35.00 31.84 -6.82
CA ARG A 332 33.87 31.19 -7.50
C ARG A 332 32.77 30.78 -6.52
N ILE A 333 33.11 30.25 -5.35
CA ILE A 333 32.16 29.92 -4.27
C ILE A 333 31.44 31.19 -3.80
N ALA A 334 32.18 32.30 -3.59
CA ALA A 334 31.58 33.57 -3.21
C ALA A 334 30.61 34.09 -4.28
N GLN A 335 30.95 33.96 -5.56
CA GLN A 335 30.07 34.33 -6.67
C GLN A 335 28.80 33.48 -6.70
N LEU A 336 28.91 32.15 -6.54
CA LEU A 336 27.76 31.23 -6.49
C LEU A 336 26.83 31.56 -5.33
N ARG A 337 27.37 31.81 -4.13
CA ARG A 337 26.57 32.19 -2.96
C ARG A 337 25.90 33.55 -3.13
N ALA A 338 26.58 34.53 -3.74
CA ALA A 338 25.99 35.83 -4.03
C ALA A 338 24.84 35.72 -5.05
N GLN A 339 25.02 34.92 -6.11
CA GLN A 339 23.97 34.66 -7.09
C GLN A 339 22.78 33.93 -6.46
N TRP A 340 23.04 32.92 -5.64
CA TRP A 340 22.02 32.20 -4.90
C TRP A 340 21.23 33.14 -3.96
N ALA A 341 21.91 34.03 -3.24
CA ALA A 341 21.25 34.97 -2.33
C ALA A 341 20.27 35.90 -3.06
N LEU A 342 20.64 36.37 -4.26
CA LEU A 342 19.75 37.17 -5.10
C LEU A 342 18.52 36.38 -5.55
N GLU A 343 18.72 35.14 -6.00
CA GLU A 343 17.62 34.27 -6.44
C GLU A 343 16.72 33.87 -5.26
N HIS A 344 17.30 33.62 -4.09
CA HIS A 344 16.59 33.30 -2.86
C HIS A 344 15.67 34.45 -2.44
N GLU A 345 16.17 35.68 -2.38
CA GLU A 345 15.34 36.85 -2.06
C GLU A 345 14.25 37.09 -3.13
N ARG A 346 14.58 36.91 -4.41
CA ARG A 346 13.59 36.99 -5.49
C ARG A 346 12.45 36.00 -5.26
N VAL A 347 12.74 34.72 -5.01
CA VAL A 347 11.71 33.70 -4.79
C VAL A 347 10.88 34.01 -3.54
N LYS A 348 11.48 34.60 -2.50
CA LYS A 348 10.75 35.04 -1.31
C LYS A 348 9.76 36.17 -1.61
N GLU A 349 10.16 37.15 -2.43
CA GLU A 349 9.29 38.23 -2.88
C GLU A 349 8.11 37.71 -3.73
N LEU A 350 8.31 36.60 -4.46
CA LEU A 350 7.25 35.93 -5.22
C LEU A 350 6.27 35.11 -4.35
N GLY A 351 6.46 35.10 -3.02
CA GLY A 351 5.62 34.38 -2.07
C GLY A 351 6.19 33.02 -1.62
N GLY A 352 7.43 32.69 -1.99
CA GLY A 352 8.09 31.44 -1.64
C GLY A 352 7.49 30.21 -2.33
N LEU A 353 7.77 29.01 -1.79
CA LEU A 353 7.29 27.75 -2.39
C LEU A 353 5.77 27.60 -2.23
N ARG A 354 5.09 27.34 -3.35
CA ARG A 354 3.67 26.98 -3.41
C ARG A 354 3.50 25.46 -3.37
N ILE A 355 2.72 24.95 -2.42
CA ILE A 355 2.31 23.54 -2.35
C ILE A 355 0.88 23.42 -2.87
N ILE A 356 0.67 22.58 -3.87
CA ILE A 356 -0.65 22.26 -4.41
C ILE A 356 -0.86 20.76 -4.22
N ALA A 357 -1.78 20.36 -3.36
CA ALA A 357 -2.18 18.96 -3.23
C ALA A 357 -3.46 18.73 -4.03
N THR A 358 -3.52 17.66 -4.81
CA THR A 358 -4.71 17.35 -5.62
C THR A 358 -5.65 16.34 -4.97
N GLU A 359 -5.29 15.83 -3.80
CA GLU A 359 -6.02 14.84 -3.02
C GLU A 359 -5.58 14.92 -1.53
N ARG A 360 -6.33 14.27 -0.64
CA ARG A 360 -5.92 14.02 0.74
C ARG A 360 -5.47 12.58 0.93
N HIS A 361 -4.49 12.39 1.80
CA HIS A 361 -4.08 11.07 2.24
C HIS A 361 -4.99 10.56 3.36
N GLU A 362 -4.99 9.25 3.59
CA GLU A 362 -5.72 8.61 4.71
C GLU A 362 -5.33 9.22 6.07
N SER A 363 -4.10 9.69 6.21
CA SER A 363 -3.59 10.32 7.42
C SER A 363 -3.28 11.79 7.19
N ARG A 364 -3.86 12.64 8.05
CA ARG A 364 -3.53 14.08 8.14
C ARG A 364 -2.03 14.33 8.33
N ARG A 365 -1.32 13.38 8.93
CA ARG A 365 0.13 13.46 9.12
C ARG A 365 0.87 13.59 7.80
N ILE A 366 0.48 12.81 6.79
CA ILE A 366 1.11 12.80 5.46
C ILE A 366 0.81 14.11 4.72
N ASP A 367 -0.44 14.59 4.79
CA ASP A 367 -0.82 15.91 4.26
C ASP A 367 0.04 17.03 4.87
N ASN A 368 0.27 16.99 6.19
CA ASN A 368 1.09 17.98 6.89
C ASN A 368 2.58 17.87 6.53
N GLN A 369 3.08 16.69 6.17
CA GLN A 369 4.44 16.54 5.64
C GLN A 369 4.58 17.22 4.28
N LEU A 370 3.57 17.11 3.42
CA LEU A 370 3.53 17.80 2.13
C LEU A 370 3.50 19.33 2.33
N ARG A 371 2.60 19.85 3.20
CA ARG A 371 2.59 21.28 3.58
C ARG A 371 3.95 21.73 4.14
N GLY A 372 4.59 20.88 4.95
CA GLY A 372 5.90 21.08 5.56
C GLY A 372 7.08 21.21 4.59
N ARG A 373 6.87 20.96 3.30
CA ARG A 373 7.88 21.25 2.27
C ARG A 373 8.06 22.74 2.02
N ALA A 374 7.04 23.55 2.28
CA ALA A 374 7.11 25.01 2.18
C ALA A 374 7.32 25.69 3.55
N GLY A 375 7.83 26.93 3.52
CA GLY A 375 8.00 27.79 4.70
C GLY A 375 9.08 27.32 5.68
N ARG A 376 10.12 26.64 5.19
CA ARG A 376 11.24 26.19 6.04
C ARG A 376 12.04 27.39 6.54
N GLN A 377 12.60 27.29 7.75
CA GLN A 377 13.43 28.35 8.36
C GLN A 377 12.79 29.76 8.36
N GLY A 378 11.46 29.82 8.46
CA GLY A 378 10.70 31.08 8.49
C GLY A 378 10.55 31.77 7.14
N ASP A 379 10.89 31.08 6.04
CA ASP A 379 10.62 31.55 4.70
C ASP A 379 9.11 31.69 4.45
N PRO A 380 8.69 32.60 3.54
CA PRO A 380 7.34 32.61 3.03
C PRO A 380 7.05 31.32 2.26
N GLY A 381 5.78 30.99 2.17
CA GLY A 381 5.29 29.87 1.39
C GLY A 381 3.79 29.77 1.54
N ALA A 382 3.15 29.00 0.67
CA ALA A 382 1.72 28.78 0.76
C ALA A 382 1.36 27.34 0.44
N SER A 383 0.29 26.83 1.05
CA SER A 383 -0.26 25.52 0.70
C SER A 383 -1.76 25.60 0.41
N LYS A 384 -2.23 24.80 -0.54
CA LYS A 384 -3.66 24.63 -0.82
C LYS A 384 -3.95 23.22 -1.29
N PHE A 385 -5.10 22.69 -0.89
CA PHE A 385 -5.61 21.39 -1.32
C PHE A 385 -6.80 21.60 -2.27
N TYR A 386 -6.78 20.90 -3.38
CA TYR A 386 -7.85 20.82 -4.37
C TYR A 386 -8.40 19.41 -4.30
N LEU A 387 -9.66 19.26 -3.91
CA LEU A 387 -10.29 17.96 -3.66
C LEU A 387 -11.53 17.78 -4.53
N SER A 388 -11.95 16.55 -4.74
CA SER A 388 -13.21 16.21 -5.38
C SER A 388 -14.04 15.28 -4.51
N LEU A 389 -15.36 15.39 -4.61
CA LEU A 389 -16.29 14.39 -4.06
C LEU A 389 -16.08 12.99 -4.67
N GLN A 390 -15.43 12.92 -5.83
CA GLN A 390 -15.10 11.68 -6.53
C GLN A 390 -13.74 11.10 -6.12
N ASP A 391 -12.96 11.79 -5.29
CA ASP A 391 -11.66 11.28 -4.81
C ASP A 391 -11.87 10.02 -3.96
N ASP A 392 -10.90 9.11 -3.97
CA ASP A 392 -11.00 7.82 -3.27
C ASP A 392 -11.32 7.97 -1.79
N LEU A 393 -10.70 8.92 -1.11
CA LEU A 393 -10.98 9.18 0.31
C LEU A 393 -12.43 9.61 0.53
N MET A 394 -12.96 10.49 -0.33
CA MET A 394 -14.35 10.95 -0.24
C MET A 394 -15.33 9.83 -0.60
N ARG A 395 -14.97 8.93 -1.51
CA ARG A 395 -15.79 7.75 -1.84
C ARG A 395 -15.82 6.73 -0.70
N ILE A 396 -14.72 6.54 0.01
CA ILE A 396 -14.60 5.57 1.11
C ILE A 396 -15.29 6.08 2.38
N PHE A 397 -15.14 7.36 2.69
CA PHE A 397 -15.62 7.95 3.96
C PHE A 397 -16.84 8.87 3.81
N GLY A 398 -17.17 9.29 2.59
CA GLY A 398 -18.34 10.13 2.31
C GLY A 398 -19.61 9.30 2.36
N SER A 399 -20.53 9.67 3.24
CA SER A 399 -21.88 9.09 3.23
C SER A 399 -22.64 9.49 1.96
N ASP A 400 -23.48 8.62 1.40
CA ASP A 400 -24.40 8.92 0.28
C ASP A 400 -25.25 10.19 0.50
N ARG A 401 -25.41 10.61 1.77
CA ARG A 401 -26.08 11.84 2.17
C ARG A 401 -25.33 13.11 1.75
N MET A 402 -24.00 13.10 1.67
CA MET A 402 -23.23 14.29 1.29
C MET A 402 -23.49 14.69 -0.16
N ASP A 403 -23.53 13.72 -1.08
CA ASP A 403 -23.81 13.97 -2.50
C ASP A 403 -25.25 14.48 -2.70
N THR A 404 -26.20 13.98 -1.89
CA THR A 404 -27.59 14.44 -1.90
C THR A 404 -27.75 15.88 -1.37
N VAL A 405 -27.03 16.24 -0.31
CA VAL A 405 -27.04 17.59 0.27
C VAL A 405 -26.37 18.61 -0.66
N LEU A 406 -25.25 18.24 -1.27
CA LEU A 406 -24.49 19.09 -2.19
C LEU A 406 -25.20 19.27 -3.54
N THR A 407 -25.89 18.25 -4.04
CA THR A 407 -26.75 18.38 -5.21
C THR A 407 -27.93 19.32 -4.96
N LYS A 408 -28.49 19.35 -3.73
CA LYS A 408 -29.54 20.30 -3.32
C LYS A 408 -29.03 21.74 -3.14
N LEU A 409 -27.76 21.93 -2.85
CA LEU A 409 -27.13 23.26 -2.71
C LEU A 409 -26.99 24.00 -4.05
N GLY A 410 -27.20 23.33 -5.19
CA GLY A 410 -27.26 24.00 -6.49
C GLY A 410 -25.92 24.55 -6.99
N LEU A 411 -24.81 23.89 -6.62
CA LEU A 411 -23.46 24.24 -7.09
C LEU A 411 -23.40 24.25 -8.61
N LYS A 412 -22.93 25.37 -9.16
CA LYS A 412 -22.70 25.49 -10.60
C LYS A 412 -21.39 24.82 -10.99
N GLU A 413 -21.30 24.43 -12.25
CA GLU A 413 -20.06 23.85 -12.81
C GLU A 413 -18.89 24.84 -12.62
N GLY A 414 -17.78 24.35 -12.07
CA GLY A 414 -16.59 25.12 -11.74
C GLY A 414 -16.61 25.89 -10.42
N GLU A 415 -17.70 25.85 -9.65
CA GLU A 415 -17.79 26.49 -8.33
C GLU A 415 -17.19 25.60 -7.22
N ALA A 416 -16.20 26.13 -6.49
CA ALA A 416 -15.58 25.41 -5.39
C ALA A 416 -16.41 25.58 -4.10
N ILE A 417 -16.66 24.49 -3.40
CA ILE A 417 -17.11 24.52 -2.02
C ILE A 417 -15.89 24.87 -1.16
N VAL A 418 -15.95 26.04 -0.53
CA VAL A 418 -14.96 26.46 0.45
C VAL A 418 -15.68 26.55 1.78
N HIS A 419 -15.44 25.57 2.65
CA HIS A 419 -16.06 25.54 3.97
C HIS A 419 -14.99 25.22 5.03
N PRO A 420 -14.97 25.92 6.18
CA PRO A 420 -13.97 25.65 7.23
C PRO A 420 -14.21 24.34 7.99
N TRP A 421 -15.38 23.71 7.83
CA TRP A 421 -15.78 22.47 8.49
C TRP A 421 -15.97 21.35 7.49
#